data_AF-A0A7C5AAK7-F1
#
_entry.id   AF-A0A7C5AAK7-F1
#
_cell.length_a   1.000
_cell.length_b   1.000
_cell.length_c   1.000
_cell.angle_alpha   90.00
_cell.angle_beta   90.00
_cell.angle_gamma   90.00
#
_symmetry.space_group_name_H-M   'P 1'
#
loop_
_entity.id
_entity.type
_entity.pdbx_description
1 polymer ?
#
loop_
_entity_poly.entity_id
_entity_poly.type
_entity_poly.pdbx_seq_one_letter_code
_entity_poly.pdbx_strand_id
1 'polypeptide(L)'
;MSSRSAARKGSDGLRLRLAVATRSGGLEDRVSEVFAGARTFTIVEVEDGRIRGTKVIENPAVSFEHGRGPIVAKKLVEEGVNVAIAGEFGPGALAILKAEDIRPVRVRAGTSVRQAVKDAIKEQMRGRSR
;
A
#
# COMPACT_ATOMS: atom_id res chain seq x y z
N MET A 1 33.73 -6.04 10.50
CA MET A 1 32.59 -5.73 11.39
C MET A 1 31.34 -5.64 10.53
N SER A 2 30.36 -6.48 10.89
CA SER A 2 28.95 -6.49 10.45
C SER A 2 28.66 -6.74 8.97
N SER A 3 28.98 -7.96 8.56
CA SER A 3 28.10 -8.81 7.76
C SER A 3 26.61 -8.68 8.14
N ARG A 4 25.77 -8.28 7.17
CA ARG A 4 24.37 -8.73 7.06
C ARG A 4 24.23 -9.34 5.67
N SER A 5 24.64 -10.60 5.53
CA SER A 5 23.78 -11.77 5.66
C SER A 5 22.61 -11.71 4.68
N ALA A 6 22.79 -12.47 3.61
CA ALA A 6 21.78 -12.87 2.65
C ALA A 6 20.52 -13.43 3.34
N ALA A 7 19.36 -13.03 2.84
CA ALA A 7 18.08 -13.69 3.02
C ALA A 7 17.11 -13.12 1.97
N ARG A 8 16.51 -13.84 1.03
CA ARG A 8 16.54 -15.23 0.58
C ARG A 8 16.11 -15.19 -0.89
N LYS A 9 16.91 -15.72 -1.82
CA LYS A 9 16.36 -16.24 -3.08
C LYS A 9 15.59 -17.51 -2.70
N GLY A 10 14.26 -17.43 -2.70
CA GLY A 10 13.38 -18.53 -2.35
C GLY A 10 12.03 -18.32 -3.02
N SER A 11 11.77 -19.16 -4.01
CA SER A 11 10.61 -19.24 -4.93
C SER A 11 10.33 -17.97 -5.75
N ASP A 12 10.42 -18.06 -7.08
CA ASP A 12 9.92 -17.08 -8.07
C ASP A 12 8.38 -16.98 -8.05
N GLY A 13 7.80 -16.85 -6.85
CA GLY A 13 6.40 -16.56 -6.63
C GLY A 13 6.14 -15.06 -6.68
N LEU A 14 4.97 -14.67 -7.17
CA LEU A 14 4.60 -13.26 -7.25
C LEU A 14 4.37 -12.71 -5.84
N ARG A 15 5.31 -11.92 -5.34
CA ARG A 15 5.19 -11.22 -4.06
C ARG A 15 4.77 -9.77 -4.27
N LEU A 16 3.67 -9.37 -3.62
CA LEU A 16 3.15 -8.02 -3.64
C LEU A 16 2.91 -7.52 -2.21
N ARG A 17 3.26 -6.27 -1.94
CA ARG A 17 2.82 -5.53 -0.77
C ARG A 17 1.88 -4.42 -1.20
N LEU A 18 0.67 -4.45 -0.68
CA LEU A 18 -0.34 -3.43 -0.92
C LEU A 18 -0.55 -2.62 0.36
N ALA A 19 -0.60 -1.30 0.27
CA ALA A 19 -0.99 -0.43 1.37
C ALA A 19 -2.35 0.20 1.06
N VAL A 20 -3.29 0.02 1.97
CA VAL A 20 -4.65 0.57 1.84
C VAL A 20 -4.83 1.67 2.86
N ALA A 21 -5.18 2.87 2.40
CA ALA A 21 -5.55 3.98 3.27
C ALA A 21 -6.84 3.63 4.03
N THR A 22 -6.80 3.63 5.37
CA THR A 22 -7.88 3.16 6.25
C THR A 22 -8.19 4.14 7.38
N ARG A 23 -9.26 3.89 8.15
CA ARG A 23 -9.66 4.74 9.29
C ARG A 23 -9.24 4.12 10.62
N SER A 24 -9.47 2.83 10.78
CA SER A 24 -9.11 2.04 11.96
C SER A 24 -8.04 1.00 11.61
N GLY A 25 -8.07 0.47 10.39
CA GLY A 25 -7.15 -0.55 9.90
C GLY A 25 -7.72 -1.98 9.96
N GLY A 26 -7.04 -2.90 9.28
CA GLY A 26 -7.46 -4.29 9.10
C GLY A 26 -8.24 -4.54 7.81
N LEU A 27 -8.52 -5.81 7.54
CA LEU A 27 -9.21 -6.25 6.32
C LEU A 27 -10.72 -5.96 6.33
N GLU A 28 -11.33 -5.87 7.50
CA GLU A 28 -12.76 -5.54 7.65
C GLU A 28 -13.05 -4.04 7.57
N ASP A 29 -12.00 -3.21 7.56
CA ASP A 29 -12.17 -1.76 7.46
C ASP A 29 -12.55 -1.35 6.03
N ARG A 30 -12.74 -0.05 5.87
CA ARG A 30 -13.09 0.61 4.62
C ARG A 30 -11.97 1.54 4.17
N VAL A 31 -11.87 1.68 2.85
CA VAL A 31 -10.92 2.58 2.21
C VAL A 31 -11.28 4.02 2.55
N SER A 32 -10.29 4.76 3.06
CA SER A 32 -10.37 6.20 3.31
C SER A 32 -10.43 6.98 2.00
N GLU A 33 -11.16 8.10 2.05
CA GLU A 33 -11.32 9.01 0.93
C GLU A 33 -9.99 9.65 0.52
N VAL A 34 -9.27 10.25 1.46
CA VAL A 34 -8.01 10.96 1.16
C VAL A 34 -6.83 10.14 1.63
N PHE A 35 -5.92 9.78 0.72
CA PHE A 35 -4.69 9.02 1.03
C PHE A 35 -3.91 9.62 2.20
N ALA A 36 -3.51 10.88 2.09
CA ALA A 36 -2.68 11.55 3.10
C ALA A 36 -3.43 11.90 4.39
N GLY A 37 -4.77 11.89 4.36
CA GLY A 37 -5.65 12.19 5.48
C GLY A 37 -6.12 10.95 6.26
N ALA A 38 -5.79 9.75 5.77
CA ALA A 38 -6.11 8.50 6.45
C ALA A 38 -5.45 8.44 7.83
N ARG A 39 -6.10 7.81 8.81
CA ARG A 39 -5.51 7.67 10.16
C ARG A 39 -4.51 6.53 10.22
N THR A 40 -4.78 5.47 9.47
CA THR A 40 -3.96 4.26 9.43
C THR A 40 -3.80 3.77 7.99
N PHE A 41 -2.84 2.88 7.79
CA PHE A 41 -2.69 2.11 6.57
C PHE A 41 -2.68 0.63 6.90
N THR A 42 -3.53 -0.14 6.22
CA THR A 42 -3.48 -1.60 6.25
C THR A 42 -2.51 -2.07 5.18
N ILE A 43 -1.37 -2.61 5.59
CA ILE A 43 -0.40 -3.25 4.71
C ILE A 43 -0.76 -4.73 4.60
N VAL A 44 -0.90 -5.20 3.37
CA VAL A 44 -1.27 -6.57 3.02
C VAL A 44 -0.15 -7.18 2.21
N GLU A 45 0.38 -8.30 2.72
CA GLU A 45 1.38 -9.13 2.05
C GLU A 45 0.66 -10.21 1.26
N VAL A 46 0.97 -10.30 -0.03
CA VAL A 46 0.38 -11.25 -0.97
C VAL A 46 1.50 -12.05 -1.61
N GLU A 47 1.32 -13.37 -1.66
CA GLU A 47 2.21 -14.29 -2.36
C GLU A 47 1.35 -15.23 -3.22
N ASP A 48 1.63 -15.23 -4.52
CA ASP A 48 0.91 -16.01 -5.54
C ASP A 48 -0.59 -15.76 -5.52
N GLY A 49 -0.97 -14.49 -5.43
CA GLY A 49 -2.36 -14.04 -5.41
C GLY A 49 -3.11 -14.35 -4.11
N ARG A 50 -2.45 -14.90 -3.09
CA ARG A 50 -3.04 -15.19 -1.77
C ARG A 50 -2.50 -14.26 -0.71
N ILE A 51 -3.38 -13.73 0.13
CA ILE A 51 -2.99 -12.94 1.31
C ILE A 51 -2.25 -13.86 2.28
N ARG A 52 -1.03 -13.46 2.66
CA ARG A 52 -0.18 -14.18 3.62
C ARG A 52 -0.08 -13.50 4.97
N GLY A 53 -0.21 -12.18 4.99
CA GLY A 53 -0.10 -11.41 6.20
C GLY A 53 -0.75 -10.05 6.06
N THR A 54 -1.13 -9.49 7.20
CA THR A 54 -1.66 -8.14 7.30
C THR A 54 -1.09 -7.46 8.52
N LYS A 55 -0.69 -6.20 8.38
CA LYS A 55 -0.32 -5.34 9.50
C LYS A 55 -0.95 -3.97 9.32
N VAL A 56 -1.23 -3.31 10.44
CA VAL A 56 -1.74 -1.93 10.44
C VAL A 56 -0.61 -1.03 10.91
N ILE A 57 -0.36 0.05 10.19
CA ILE A 57 0.55 1.11 10.61
C ILE A 57 -0.23 2.41 10.79
N GLU A 58 0.21 3.24 11.71
CA GLU A 58 -0.35 4.58 11.87
C GLU A 58 0.18 5.52 10.77
N ASN A 59 -0.62 6.53 10.42
CA ASN A 59 -0.17 7.58 9.53
C ASN A 59 0.82 8.50 10.26
N PRO A 60 2.12 8.53 9.88
CA PRO A 60 3.12 9.38 10.54
C PRO A 60 2.85 10.87 10.34
N ALA A 61 2.00 11.24 9.39
CA ALA A 61 1.68 12.61 9.03
C ALA A 61 0.31 13.07 9.54
N VAL A 62 -0.37 12.31 10.41
CA VAL A 62 -1.74 12.64 10.85
C VAL A 62 -1.83 13.98 11.58
N SER A 63 -0.76 14.36 12.30
CA SER A 63 -0.65 15.61 13.07
C SER A 63 -0.13 16.80 12.26
N PHE A 64 0.28 16.59 11.00
CA PHE A 64 0.87 17.63 10.18
C PHE A 64 -0.21 18.39 9.42
N GLU A 65 -0.18 19.72 9.47
CA GLU A 65 -1.16 20.55 8.74
C GLU A 65 -0.95 20.48 7.21
N HIS A 66 0.32 20.42 6.78
CA HIS A 66 0.72 20.48 5.37
C HIS A 66 1.78 19.42 5.04
N GLY A 67 2.02 19.17 3.75
CA GLY A 67 3.10 18.27 3.31
C GLY A 67 2.90 16.79 3.64
N ARG A 68 1.69 16.38 4.04
CA ARG A 68 1.38 15.00 4.47
C ARG A 68 1.65 13.95 3.40
N GLY A 69 1.28 14.22 2.15
CA GLY A 69 1.35 13.25 1.05
C GLY A 69 2.74 12.65 0.84
N PRO A 70 3.79 13.46 0.62
CA PRO A 70 5.16 12.97 0.50
C PRO A 70 5.66 12.17 1.73
N ILE A 71 5.33 12.61 2.95
CA ILE A 71 5.74 11.94 4.19
C ILE A 71 5.16 10.52 4.25
N VAL A 72 3.85 10.39 4.02
CA VAL A 72 3.17 9.10 3.97
C VAL A 72 3.74 8.21 2.87
N ALA A 73 3.90 8.75 1.66
CA ALA A 73 4.41 7.99 0.53
C ALA A 73 5.81 7.43 0.84
N LYS A 74 6.73 8.25 1.39
CA LYS A 74 8.05 7.79 1.84
C LYS A 74 7.97 6.68 2.89
N LYS A 75 7.05 6.81 3.85
CA LYS A 75 6.83 5.74 4.84
C LYS A 75 6.42 4.43 4.17
N LEU A 76 5.57 4.46 3.14
CA LEU A 76 5.18 3.24 2.41
C LEU A 76 6.33 2.65 1.59
N VAL A 77 7.23 3.48 1.06
CA VAL A 77 8.47 3.05 0.40
C VAL A 77 9.34 2.26 1.37
N GLU A 78 9.56 2.78 2.59
CA GLU A 78 10.31 2.09 3.65
C GLU A 78 9.69 0.75 4.03
N GLU A 79 8.37 0.63 3.96
CA GLU A 79 7.63 -0.62 4.20
C GLU A 79 7.68 -1.62 3.02
N GLY A 80 8.31 -1.24 1.91
CA GLY A 80 8.46 -2.07 0.70
C GLY A 80 7.16 -2.25 -0.07
N VAL A 81 6.26 -1.26 -0.03
CA VAL A 81 4.96 -1.31 -0.70
C VAL A 81 5.14 -1.18 -2.21
N ASN A 82 4.38 -1.96 -2.98
CA ASN A 82 4.36 -1.91 -4.45
C ASN A 82 3.09 -1.26 -5.00
N VAL A 83 2.00 -1.29 -4.23
CA VAL A 83 0.70 -0.74 -4.63
C VAL A 83 0.10 0.05 -3.48
N ALA A 84 -0.26 1.31 -3.72
CA ALA A 84 -0.97 2.15 -2.76
C ALA A 84 -2.44 2.30 -3.19
N ILE A 85 -3.38 2.10 -2.27
CA ILE A 85 -4.83 2.14 -2.54
C ILE A 85 -5.50 3.20 -1.67
N ALA A 86 -6.26 4.11 -2.29
CA ALA A 86 -7.05 5.13 -1.60
C ALA A 86 -8.20 5.65 -2.48
N GLY A 87 -9.09 6.48 -1.93
CA GLY A 87 -10.05 7.25 -2.72
C GLY A 87 -9.36 8.21 -3.69
N GLU A 88 -8.54 9.08 -3.12
CA GLU A 88 -7.85 10.16 -3.82
C GLU A 88 -6.40 10.28 -3.38
N PHE A 89 -5.56 10.71 -4.31
CA PHE A 89 -4.15 11.00 -4.09
C PHE A 89 -3.85 12.43 -4.49
N GLY A 90 -3.27 13.19 -3.56
CA GLY A 90 -2.76 14.53 -3.84
C GLY A 90 -1.44 14.51 -4.64
N PRO A 91 -1.05 15.64 -5.25
CA PRO A 91 0.10 15.72 -6.16
C PRO A 91 1.42 15.34 -5.48
N GLY A 92 1.64 15.76 -4.24
CA GLY A 92 2.87 15.43 -3.51
C GLY A 92 3.02 13.94 -3.21
N ALA A 93 1.93 13.23 -2.95
CA ALA A 93 1.97 11.78 -2.79
C ALA A 93 2.26 11.10 -4.14
N LEU A 94 1.55 11.49 -5.20
CA LEU A 94 1.73 10.94 -6.55
C LEU A 94 3.16 11.11 -7.07
N ALA A 95 3.80 12.25 -6.79
CA ALA A 95 5.19 12.50 -7.18
C ALA A 95 6.15 11.45 -6.59
N ILE A 96 6.05 11.17 -5.29
CA ILE A 96 6.88 10.16 -4.62
C ILE A 96 6.51 8.75 -5.08
N LEU A 97 5.22 8.40 -5.10
CA LEU A 97 4.78 7.06 -5.50
C LEU A 97 5.26 6.73 -6.92
N LYS A 98 5.19 7.69 -7.85
CA LYS A 98 5.68 7.51 -9.23
C LYS A 98 7.20 7.39 -9.29
N ALA A 99 7.94 8.20 -8.52
CA ALA A 99 9.39 8.16 -8.52
C ALA A 99 9.96 6.83 -7.99
N GLU A 100 9.21 6.18 -7.09
CA GLU A 100 9.61 4.94 -6.41
C GLU A 100 8.89 3.69 -6.99
N ASP A 101 8.31 3.81 -8.20
CA ASP A 101 7.57 2.74 -8.89
C ASP A 101 6.45 2.07 -8.06
N ILE A 102 5.85 2.82 -7.14
CA ILE A 102 4.67 2.38 -6.39
C ILE A 102 3.42 2.75 -7.19
N ARG A 103 2.64 1.73 -7.58
CA ARG A 103 1.41 1.93 -8.37
C ARG A 103 0.29 2.53 -7.49
N PRO A 104 -0.19 3.75 -7.75
CA PRO A 104 -1.39 4.26 -7.11
C PRO A 104 -2.64 3.64 -7.75
N VAL A 105 -3.57 3.17 -6.93
CA VAL A 105 -4.86 2.61 -7.36
C VAL A 105 -5.96 3.39 -6.65
N ARG A 106 -6.79 4.07 -7.44
CA ARG A 106 -7.96 4.79 -6.94
C ARG A 106 -9.15 3.85 -6.87
N VAL A 107 -9.82 3.82 -5.73
CA VAL A 107 -11.04 3.04 -5.51
C VAL A 107 -12.08 3.93 -4.84
N ARG A 108 -13.37 3.64 -5.01
CA ARG A 108 -14.41 4.44 -4.33
C ARG A 108 -14.19 4.44 -2.81
N ALA A 109 -14.24 5.61 -2.18
CA ALA A 109 -14.20 5.72 -0.72
C ALA A 109 -15.31 4.88 -0.06
N GLY A 110 -15.00 4.24 1.08
CA GLY A 110 -15.95 3.35 1.75
C GLY A 110 -15.98 1.91 1.20
N THR A 111 -15.28 1.62 0.10
CA THR A 111 -15.07 0.24 -0.39
C THR A 111 -14.40 -0.61 0.70
N SER A 112 -14.80 -1.87 0.85
CA SER A 112 -14.15 -2.80 1.79
C SER A 112 -12.68 -3.01 1.42
N VAL A 113 -11.78 -3.04 2.42
CA VAL A 113 -10.36 -3.32 2.21
C VAL A 113 -10.16 -4.69 1.54
N ARG A 114 -10.88 -5.73 1.97
CA ARG A 114 -10.82 -7.05 1.31
C ARG A 114 -11.13 -6.98 -0.18
N GLN A 115 -12.15 -6.22 -0.54
CA GLN A 115 -12.57 -6.10 -1.94
C GLN A 115 -11.52 -5.36 -2.75
N ALA A 116 -11.06 -4.19 -2.26
CA ALA A 116 -10.05 -3.39 -2.93
C ALA A 116 -8.73 -4.16 -3.16
N VAL A 117 -8.30 -4.94 -2.16
CA VAL A 117 -7.12 -5.81 -2.28
C VAL A 117 -7.33 -6.91 -3.32
N LYS A 118 -8.47 -7.61 -3.29
CA LYS A 118 -8.78 -8.66 -4.27
C LYS A 118 -8.76 -8.14 -5.70
N ASP A 119 -9.34 -6.96 -5.93
CA ASP A 119 -9.40 -6.36 -7.26
C ASP A 119 -8.02 -5.93 -7.75
N ALA A 120 -7.21 -5.31 -6.88
CA ALA A 120 -5.83 -4.95 -7.20
C ALA A 120 -4.95 -6.18 -7.53
N ILE A 121 -5.11 -7.29 -6.81
CA ILE A 121 -4.42 -8.56 -7.11
C ILE A 121 -4.83 -9.07 -8.50
N LYS A 122 -6.14 -9.13 -8.78
CA LYS A 122 -6.65 -9.60 -10.09
C LYS A 122 -6.11 -8.76 -11.25
N GLU A 123 -6.07 -7.44 -11.10
CA GLU A 123 -5.50 -6.56 -12.11
C GLU A 123 -4.01 -6.80 -12.33
N GLN A 124 -3.23 -6.97 -11.26
CA GLN A 124 -1.80 -7.26 -11.36
C GLN A 124 -1.53 -8.58 -12.08
N MET A 125 -2.33 -9.61 -11.81
CA MET A 125 -2.19 -10.90 -12.49
C MET A 125 -2.58 -10.81 -13.98
N ARG A 126 -3.62 -10.04 -14.32
CA ARG A 126 -4.03 -9.84 -15.73
C ARG A 126 -3.00 -9.06 -16.55
N GLY A 127 -2.35 -8.07 -15.94
CA GLY A 127 -1.35 -7.24 -16.63
C GLY A 127 -0.07 -7.98 -17.03
N ARG A 128 0.22 -9.14 -16.42
CA ARG A 128 1.40 -9.97 -16.71
C ARG A 128 1.16 -11.12 -17.70
N SER A 129 -0.08 -11.37 -18.12
CA SER A 129 -0.39 -12.36 -19.17
C SER A 129 -0.34 -11.79 -20.59
N ARG A 130 0.24 -10.59 -20.77
CA ARG A 130 0.51 -9.95 -22.06
C ARG A 130 2.00 -9.68 -22.16
#